data_AF-A0A8J3CY84-F1
#
_entry.id   AF-A0A8J3CY84-F1
#
_cell.length_a   1.000
_cell.length_b   1.000
_cell.length_c   1.000
_cell.angle_alpha   90.00
_cell.angle_beta   90.00
_cell.angle_gamma   90.00
#
_symmetry.space_group_name_H-M   'P 1'
#
loop_
_entity.id
_entity.type
_entity.pdbx_description
1 polymer ?
#
loop_
_entity_poly.entity_id
_entity_poly.type
_entity_poly.pdbx_seq_one_letter_code
_entity_poly.pdbx_strand_id
1 'polypeptide(L)'
;MDWIGANSLIGFFLDKSRSFGSKTALFFVIIGMFFIVDYVFDFTYYWSNNQRITQLERIQSLKRNYSQDSLKMMDLTNLEVEIFNKKHYTQQIKKKLIISDNKFIEPSKIEKLTENKAQTPSKKNVSTTWMVISSNYFLLLVFPILIFLPLFPGQKFDKNTAFGWLALNVVWVGIISFITYIAFLIPIINGNPTNNYWLNAGIHLIFMILIGFVSKKKK
;
A
#
# COMPACT_ATOMS: atom_id res chain seq x y z
N MET A 1 -22.23 25.95 19.11
CA MET A 1 -21.62 24.65 18.76
C MET A 1 -20.28 24.95 18.15
N ASP A 2 -19.28 25.13 19.01
CA ASP A 2 -17.95 25.49 18.57
C ASP A 2 -17.30 24.29 17.89
N TRP A 3 -16.68 24.56 16.75
CA TRP A 3 -15.80 23.65 16.02
C TRP A 3 -14.51 23.40 16.84
N ILE A 4 -14.66 22.76 18.01
CA ILE A 4 -13.61 22.59 19.04
C ILE A 4 -12.47 21.69 18.51
N GLY A 5 -12.72 20.86 17.49
CA GLY A 5 -11.71 19.96 16.92
C GLY A 5 -10.62 20.68 16.10
N ALA A 6 -10.98 21.45 15.07
CA ALA A 6 -9.97 22.00 14.14
C ALA A 6 -9.13 23.12 14.74
N ASN A 7 -9.74 24.00 15.53
CA ASN A 7 -9.00 25.05 16.23
C ASN A 7 -8.02 24.47 17.26
N SER A 8 -8.35 23.33 17.88
CA SER A 8 -7.43 22.64 18.80
C SER A 8 -6.26 21.96 18.07
N LEU A 9 -6.50 21.39 16.88
CA LEU A 9 -5.46 20.75 16.06
C LEU A 9 -4.51 21.78 15.46
N ILE A 10 -5.04 22.87 14.89
CA ILE A 10 -4.22 23.98 14.37
C ILE A 10 -3.40 24.59 15.53
N GLY A 11 -4.02 24.78 16.69
CA GLY A 11 -3.33 25.21 17.91
C GLY A 11 -2.18 24.26 18.30
N PHE A 12 -2.39 22.95 18.21
CA PHE A 12 -1.35 21.95 18.50
C PHE A 12 -0.15 22.05 17.54
N PHE A 13 -0.39 22.27 16.25
CA PHE A 13 0.69 22.45 15.27
C PHE A 13 1.42 23.79 15.42
N LEU A 14 0.73 24.85 15.86
CA LEU A 14 1.30 26.18 16.05
C LEU A 14 1.97 26.39 17.42
N ASP A 15 1.68 25.54 18.41
CA ASP A 15 2.24 25.66 19.75
C ASP A 15 3.77 25.46 19.76
N LYS A 16 4.53 26.52 20.10
CA LYS A 16 6.00 26.49 20.14
C LYS A 16 6.56 25.66 21.31
N SER A 17 5.77 25.37 22.34
CA SER A 17 6.19 24.57 23.49
C SER A 17 6.29 23.07 23.17
N ARG A 18 5.65 22.64 22.08
CA ARG A 18 5.59 21.23 21.66
C ARG A 18 6.75 20.89 20.74
N SER A 19 7.41 19.77 21.02
CA SER A 19 8.53 19.28 20.22
C SER A 19 8.09 18.99 18.79
N PHE A 20 8.98 19.23 17.82
CA PHE A 20 8.74 18.91 16.41
C PHE A 20 8.31 17.44 16.24
N GLY A 21 8.96 16.52 16.97
CA GLY A 21 8.61 15.10 16.96
C GLY A 21 7.16 14.81 17.35
N SER A 22 6.61 15.49 18.35
CA SER A 22 5.20 15.31 18.75
C SER A 22 4.21 15.81 17.69
N LYS A 23 4.55 16.88 16.98
CA LYS A 23 3.76 17.42 15.86
C LYS A 23 3.77 16.48 14.67
N THR A 24 4.96 16.02 14.29
CA THR A 24 5.13 15.04 13.21
C THR A 24 4.43 13.72 13.53
N ALA A 25 4.48 13.27 14.79
CA ALA A 25 3.75 12.08 15.24
C ALA A 25 2.24 12.23 15.05
N LEU A 26 1.64 13.34 15.50
CA LEU A 26 0.21 13.60 15.33
C LEU A 26 -0.17 13.66 13.84
N PHE A 27 0.65 14.32 13.01
CA PHE A 27 0.44 14.37 11.56
C PHE A 27 0.37 12.97 10.94
N PHE A 28 1.31 12.09 11.27
CA PHE A 28 1.30 10.71 10.77
C PHE A 28 0.13 9.89 11.30
N VAL A 29 -0.30 10.12 12.54
CA VAL A 29 -1.50 9.46 13.10
C VAL A 29 -2.75 9.88 12.32
N ILE A 30 -2.92 11.18 12.05
CA ILE A 30 -4.08 11.69 11.30
C ILE A 30 -4.11 11.11 9.88
N ILE A 31 -2.98 11.15 9.18
CA ILE A 31 -2.86 10.60 7.84
C ILE A 31 -3.10 9.08 7.83
N GLY A 32 -2.48 8.36 8.76
CA GLY A 32 -2.66 6.91 8.90
C GLY A 32 -4.10 6.53 9.15
N MET A 33 -4.80 7.25 10.04
CA MET A 33 -6.22 7.04 10.31
C MET A 33 -7.06 7.29 9.06
N PHE A 34 -6.76 8.33 8.28
CA PHE A 34 -7.45 8.60 7.02
C PHE A 34 -7.30 7.45 6.02
N PHE A 35 -6.09 6.90 5.87
CA PHE A 35 -5.85 5.72 5.02
C PHE A 35 -6.57 4.47 5.52
N ILE A 36 -6.64 4.23 6.84
CA ILE A 36 -7.36 3.09 7.40
C ILE A 36 -8.86 3.23 7.12
N VAL A 37 -9.43 4.40 7.37
CA VAL A 37 -10.85 4.67 7.08
C VAL A 37 -11.13 4.50 5.59
N ASP A 38 -10.31 5.07 4.72
CA ASP A 38 -10.46 4.90 3.27
C ASP A 38 -10.34 3.43 2.83
N TYR A 39 -9.42 2.66 3.43
CA TYR A 39 -9.25 1.24 3.14
C TYR A 39 -10.45 0.39 3.59
N VAL A 40 -11.03 0.69 4.76
CA VAL A 40 -12.16 -0.07 5.32
C VAL A 40 -13.46 0.24 4.58
N PHE A 41 -13.70 1.51 4.26
CA PHE A 41 -14.97 1.96 3.67
C PHE A 41 -14.93 2.13 2.15
N ASP A 42 -13.77 1.99 1.52
CA ASP A 42 -13.57 2.12 0.07
C ASP A 42 -14.08 3.49 -0.50
N PHE A 43 -14.08 4.57 0.31
CA PHE A 43 -14.66 5.87 -0.07
C PHE A 43 -14.06 6.44 -1.36
N THR A 44 -12.73 6.54 -1.41
CA THR A 44 -12.03 7.08 -2.59
C THR A 44 -12.23 6.18 -3.82
N TYR A 45 -12.35 4.87 -3.59
CA TYR A 45 -12.66 3.92 -4.65
C TYR A 45 -14.04 4.17 -5.28
N TYR A 46 -15.08 4.32 -4.47
CA TYR A 46 -16.42 4.64 -4.95
C TYR A 46 -16.46 6.00 -5.66
N TRP A 47 -15.83 7.02 -5.07
CA TRP A 47 -15.71 8.33 -5.70
C TRP A 47 -15.03 8.25 -7.07
N SER A 48 -13.90 7.55 -7.16
CA SER A 48 -13.15 7.39 -8.41
C SER A 48 -13.95 6.65 -9.48
N ASN A 49 -14.71 5.62 -9.12
CA ASN A 49 -15.57 4.91 -10.07
C ASN A 49 -16.73 5.78 -10.54
N ASN A 50 -17.35 6.55 -9.64
CA ASN A 50 -18.43 7.47 -10.02
C ASN A 50 -17.93 8.55 -11.00
N GLN A 51 -16.73 9.10 -10.76
CA GLN A 51 -16.10 10.04 -11.69
C GLN A 51 -15.80 9.40 -13.05
N ARG A 52 -15.35 8.14 -13.09
CA ARG A 52 -15.13 7.41 -14.35
C ARG A 52 -16.43 7.22 -15.13
N ILE A 53 -17.51 6.82 -14.46
CA ILE A 53 -18.84 6.68 -15.08
C ILE A 53 -19.29 8.02 -15.67
N THR A 54 -19.20 9.09 -14.89
CA THR A 54 -19.57 10.45 -15.33
C THR A 54 -18.73 10.89 -16.55
N GLN A 55 -17.44 10.58 -16.57
CA GLN A 55 -16.57 10.90 -17.70
C GLN A 55 -16.95 10.11 -18.96
N LEU A 56 -17.26 8.81 -18.83
CA LEU A 56 -17.69 7.97 -19.94
C LEU A 56 -19.04 8.45 -20.53
N GLU A 57 -19.98 8.85 -19.68
CA GLU A 57 -21.26 9.44 -20.12
C GLU A 57 -21.05 10.73 -20.90
N ARG A 58 -20.13 11.60 -20.45
CA ARG A 58 -19.77 12.83 -21.16
C ARG A 58 -19.06 12.57 -22.48
N ILE A 59 -18.17 11.58 -22.55
CA ILE A 59 -17.55 11.18 -23.82
C ILE A 59 -18.63 10.68 -24.77
N GLN A 60 -19.57 9.87 -24.30
CA GLN A 60 -20.64 9.34 -25.13
C GLN A 60 -21.55 10.45 -25.67
N SER A 61 -21.83 11.49 -24.88
CA SER A 61 -22.59 12.65 -25.38
C SER A 61 -21.79 13.45 -26.43
N LEU A 62 -20.48 13.63 -26.24
CA LEU A 62 -19.61 14.28 -27.22
C LEU A 62 -19.51 13.46 -28.53
N LYS A 63 -19.43 12.14 -28.45
CA LYS A 63 -19.38 11.25 -29.63
C LYS A 63 -20.65 11.38 -30.48
N ARG A 64 -21.81 11.61 -29.87
CA ARG A 64 -23.06 11.90 -30.62
C ARG A 64 -22.95 13.22 -31.39
N ASN A 65 -22.42 14.27 -30.75
CA ASN A 65 -22.29 15.61 -31.33
C ASN A 65 -21.24 15.69 -32.45
N TYR A 66 -20.18 14.88 -32.38
CA TYR A 66 -19.08 14.87 -33.34
C TYR A 66 -19.08 13.65 -34.27
N SER A 67 -20.23 12.98 -34.42
CA SER A 67 -20.37 11.75 -35.23
C SER A 67 -19.90 11.87 -36.69
N GLN A 68 -19.89 13.09 -37.24
CA GLN A 68 -19.46 13.39 -38.61
C GLN A 68 -17.98 13.77 -38.72
N ASP A 69 -17.29 14.04 -37.61
CA ASP A 69 -15.89 14.44 -37.57
C ASP A 69 -15.02 13.24 -37.18
N SER A 70 -14.41 12.60 -38.19
CA SER A 70 -13.65 11.36 -38.00
C SER A 70 -12.44 11.54 -37.07
N LEU A 71 -11.79 12.71 -37.09
CA LEU A 71 -10.63 13.00 -36.24
C LEU A 71 -11.05 13.12 -34.79
N LYS A 72 -12.09 13.92 -34.50
CA LYS A 72 -12.62 14.03 -33.14
C LYS A 72 -13.17 12.72 -32.62
N MET A 73 -13.78 11.90 -33.48
CA MET A 73 -14.28 10.58 -33.08
C MET A 73 -13.16 9.62 -32.67
N MET A 74 -12.04 9.66 -33.38
CA MET A 74 -10.87 8.87 -33.03
C MET A 74 -10.31 9.30 -31.66
N ASP A 75 -10.16 10.60 -31.43
CA ASP A 75 -9.66 11.15 -30.16
C ASP A 75 -10.58 10.81 -28.99
N LEU A 76 -11.90 10.95 -29.17
CA LEU A 76 -12.89 10.59 -28.15
C LEU A 76 -12.88 9.09 -27.83
N THR A 77 -12.66 8.24 -28.83
CA THR A 77 -12.54 6.79 -28.63
C THR A 77 -11.26 6.43 -27.86
N ASN A 78 -10.15 7.10 -28.16
CA ASN A 78 -8.91 6.90 -27.40
C ASN A 78 -9.07 7.31 -25.93
N LEU A 79 -9.71 8.45 -25.67
CA LEU A 79 -10.02 8.91 -24.31
C LEU A 79 -10.95 7.93 -23.57
N GLU A 80 -11.96 7.39 -24.25
CA GLU A 80 -12.87 6.39 -23.69
C GLU A 80 -12.10 5.16 -23.22
N VAL A 81 -11.21 4.64 -24.06
CA VAL A 81 -10.35 3.49 -23.77
C VAL A 81 -9.41 3.79 -22.60
N GLU A 82 -8.84 4.99 -22.52
CA GLU A 82 -7.97 5.40 -21.42
C GLU A 82 -8.72 5.43 -20.08
N ILE A 83 -9.89 6.07 -20.03
CA ILE A 83 -10.72 6.19 -18.82
C ILE A 83 -11.27 4.84 -18.39
N PHE A 84 -11.67 4.01 -19.35
CA PHE A 84 -12.13 2.66 -19.10
C PHE A 84 -11.03 1.78 -18.50
N ASN A 85 -9.79 1.90 -18.98
CA ASN A 85 -8.66 1.10 -18.49
C ASN A 85 -8.01 1.64 -17.22
N LYS A 86 -8.29 2.88 -16.81
CA LYS A 86 -7.76 3.49 -15.60
C LYS A 86 -8.21 2.73 -14.35
N LYS A 87 -7.24 2.27 -13.55
CA LYS A 87 -7.49 1.48 -12.32
C LYS A 87 -7.17 2.29 -11.07
N HIS A 88 -8.09 2.25 -10.11
CA HIS A 88 -7.86 2.84 -8.79
C HIS A 88 -6.74 2.09 -8.06
N TYR A 89 -5.95 2.77 -7.21
CA TYR A 89 -4.86 2.13 -6.46
C TYR A 89 -5.38 0.95 -5.63
N THR A 90 -6.58 1.04 -5.04
CA THR A 90 -7.21 -0.06 -4.31
C THR A 90 -7.34 -1.31 -5.16
N GLN A 91 -7.72 -1.18 -6.44
CA GLN A 91 -7.81 -2.32 -7.36
C GLN A 91 -6.43 -2.89 -7.68
N GLN A 92 -5.41 -2.03 -7.81
CA GLN A 92 -4.04 -2.47 -8.06
C GLN A 92 -3.45 -3.20 -6.85
N ILE A 93 -3.73 -2.70 -5.64
CA ILE A 93 -3.32 -3.27 -4.36
C ILE A 93 -4.06 -4.59 -4.10
N LYS A 94 -5.40 -4.60 -4.16
CA LYS A 94 -6.23 -5.81 -4.01
C LYS A 94 -5.83 -6.88 -5.04
N LYS A 95 -5.61 -6.52 -6.31
CA LYS A 95 -5.13 -7.48 -7.31
C LYS A 95 -3.76 -8.06 -6.94
N LYS A 96 -2.82 -7.25 -6.47
CA LYS A 96 -1.49 -7.75 -6.04
C LYS A 96 -1.57 -8.59 -4.77
N LEU A 97 -2.48 -8.26 -3.85
CA LEU A 97 -2.68 -9.01 -2.60
C LEU A 97 -3.45 -10.32 -2.82
N ILE A 98 -4.52 -10.33 -3.63
CA ILE A 98 -5.35 -11.52 -3.92
C ILE A 98 -4.59 -12.55 -4.76
N ILE A 99 -3.58 -12.15 -5.54
CA ILE A 99 -2.65 -13.10 -6.20
C ILE A 99 -1.90 -13.97 -5.15
N SER A 100 -1.91 -13.62 -3.86
CA SER A 100 -1.40 -14.45 -2.77
C SER A 100 -2.35 -15.58 -2.32
N ASP A 101 -3.65 -15.53 -2.62
CA ASP A 101 -4.67 -16.40 -2.01
C ASP A 101 -5.66 -17.03 -3.01
N ASN A 102 -5.25 -17.36 -4.24
CA ASN A 102 -6.11 -18.12 -5.15
C ASN A 102 -6.21 -19.61 -4.76
N LYS A 103 -6.99 -19.89 -3.70
CA LYS A 103 -7.97 -20.99 -3.67
C LYS A 103 -9.33 -20.33 -3.46
N PHE A 104 -10.32 -20.68 -4.27
CA PHE A 104 -11.64 -20.04 -4.44
C PHE A 104 -11.56 -18.77 -5.30
N ILE A 105 -12.06 -18.73 -6.53
CA ILE A 105 -13.35 -19.20 -7.05
C ILE A 105 -13.14 -19.74 -8.48
N GLU A 106 -13.60 -20.96 -8.77
CA GLU A 106 -13.79 -21.43 -10.15
C GLU A 106 -14.98 -20.69 -10.78
N PRO A 107 -14.82 -19.94 -11.88
CA PRO A 107 -15.94 -19.70 -12.77
C PRO A 107 -16.19 -21.00 -13.55
N SER A 108 -17.35 -21.59 -13.28
CA SER A 108 -17.93 -22.71 -14.00
C SER A 108 -17.83 -22.54 -15.52
N LYS A 109 -17.29 -23.58 -16.17
CA LYS A 109 -17.51 -24.02 -17.56
C LYS A 109 -18.23 -23.02 -18.48
N ILE A 110 -17.46 -22.36 -19.34
CA ILE A 110 -17.87 -22.13 -20.73
C ILE A 110 -16.76 -22.66 -21.64
N GLU A 111 -17.22 -23.38 -22.64
CA GLU A 111 -16.55 -24.35 -23.47
C GLU A 111 -15.61 -23.72 -24.53
N LYS A 112 -14.72 -24.58 -25.02
CA LYS A 112 -13.53 -24.35 -25.85
C LYS A 112 -13.80 -23.60 -27.17
N LEU A 113 -12.84 -22.77 -27.59
CA LEU A 113 -12.37 -22.72 -28.98
C LEU A 113 -10.95 -22.16 -29.09
N THR A 114 -10.29 -22.60 -30.15
CA THR A 114 -8.88 -22.93 -30.37
C THR A 114 -7.96 -21.72 -30.63
N GLU A 115 -6.66 -21.90 -30.30
CA GLU A 115 -5.45 -21.58 -31.10
C GLU A 115 -4.29 -20.95 -30.31
N ASN A 116 -3.14 -21.63 -30.39
CA ASN A 116 -1.77 -21.15 -30.16
C ASN A 116 -1.53 -20.23 -28.95
N LYS A 117 -1.59 -20.80 -27.75
CA LYS A 117 -0.81 -20.23 -26.64
C LYS A 117 0.63 -20.67 -26.76
N ALA A 118 1.48 -19.78 -27.25
CA ALA A 118 2.84 -19.65 -26.73
C ALA A 118 2.74 -19.84 -25.20
N GLN A 119 3.53 -20.77 -24.66
CA GLN A 119 3.63 -20.99 -23.22
C GLN A 119 4.09 -19.66 -22.59
N THR A 120 3.12 -18.85 -22.20
CA THR A 120 3.34 -17.75 -21.27
C THR A 120 3.77 -18.42 -19.98
N PRO A 121 4.97 -18.15 -19.45
CA PRO A 121 5.43 -18.80 -18.24
C PRO A 121 4.37 -18.54 -17.17
N SER A 122 3.76 -19.62 -16.68
CA SER A 122 2.87 -19.62 -15.53
C SER A 122 3.49 -18.69 -14.50
N LYS A 123 2.86 -17.54 -14.27
CA LYS A 123 3.35 -16.52 -13.34
C LYS A 123 3.24 -17.12 -11.94
N LYS A 124 4.30 -17.84 -11.53
CA LYS A 124 4.31 -18.62 -10.30
C LYS A 124 4.07 -17.66 -9.14
N ASN A 125 3.00 -17.89 -8.39
CA ASN A 125 2.54 -16.96 -7.37
C ASN A 125 3.60 -16.83 -6.27
N VAL A 126 4.05 -15.60 -6.04
CA VAL A 126 4.92 -15.24 -4.93
C VAL A 126 4.01 -14.97 -3.73
N SER A 127 4.26 -15.66 -2.62
CA SER A 127 3.48 -15.52 -1.39
C SER A 127 3.86 -14.25 -0.66
N THR A 128 2.86 -13.44 -0.31
CA THR A 128 3.05 -12.19 0.44
C THR A 128 3.59 -12.45 1.84
N THR A 129 3.08 -13.47 2.54
CA THR A 129 3.52 -13.82 3.88
C THR A 129 5.01 -14.19 3.90
N TRP A 130 5.45 -15.04 2.97
CA TRP A 130 6.86 -15.42 2.87
C TRP A 130 7.74 -14.27 2.43
N MET A 131 7.24 -13.36 1.60
CA MET A 131 7.96 -12.15 1.22
C MET A 131 8.16 -11.23 2.42
N VAL A 132 7.11 -10.97 3.21
CA VAL A 132 7.19 -10.15 4.43
C VAL A 132 8.18 -10.76 5.43
N ILE A 133 8.06 -12.07 5.69
CA ILE A 133 8.95 -12.77 6.62
C ILE A 133 10.40 -12.70 6.14
N SER A 134 10.68 -13.12 4.91
CA SER A 134 12.05 -13.18 4.39
C SER A 134 12.72 -11.81 4.29
N SER A 135 11.97 -10.76 3.95
CA SER A 135 12.51 -9.41 3.81
C SER A 135 12.51 -8.58 5.10
N ASN A 136 11.83 -9.01 6.17
CA ASN A 136 11.68 -8.22 7.40
C ASN A 136 11.77 -9.03 8.71
N TYR A 137 12.34 -10.25 8.70
CA TYR A 137 12.32 -11.14 9.88
C TYR A 137 12.81 -10.48 11.17
N PHE A 138 13.83 -9.63 11.11
CA PHE A 138 14.33 -8.91 12.29
C PHE A 138 13.34 -7.85 12.79
N LEU A 139 12.76 -7.06 11.90
CA LEU A 139 11.76 -6.05 12.27
C LEU A 139 10.50 -6.71 12.83
N LEU A 140 10.13 -7.88 12.32
CA LEU A 140 9.02 -8.69 12.81
C LEU A 140 9.31 -9.29 14.20
N LEU A 141 10.56 -9.64 14.52
CA LEU A 141 10.93 -10.09 15.88
C LEU A 141 10.78 -8.96 16.91
N VAL A 142 11.10 -7.72 16.52
CA VAL A 142 10.99 -6.55 17.41
C VAL A 142 9.53 -6.07 17.54
N PHE A 143 8.69 -6.31 16.54
CA PHE A 143 7.36 -5.72 16.46
C PHE A 143 6.41 -6.08 17.62
N PRO A 144 6.32 -7.35 18.10
CA PRO A 144 5.52 -7.68 19.28
C PRO A 144 5.93 -6.89 20.52
N ILE A 145 7.23 -6.67 20.72
CA ILE A 145 7.74 -5.90 21.86
C ILE A 145 7.25 -4.45 21.77
N LEU A 146 7.23 -3.87 20.57
CA LEU A 146 6.72 -2.51 20.34
C LEU A 146 5.22 -2.40 20.58
N ILE A 147 4.42 -3.36 20.12
CA ILE A 147 2.97 -3.38 20.33
C ILE A 147 2.65 -3.50 21.83
N PHE A 148 3.33 -4.39 22.54
CA PHE A 148 3.06 -4.64 23.96
C PHE A 148 3.81 -3.70 24.90
N LEU A 149 4.58 -2.74 24.38
CA LEU A 149 5.30 -1.73 25.17
C LEU A 149 4.43 -1.06 26.26
N PRO A 150 3.15 -0.69 26.01
CA PRO A 150 2.28 -0.07 27.02
C PRO A 150 1.90 -1.00 28.17
N LEU A 151 2.04 -2.30 28.02
CA LEU A 151 1.67 -3.29 29.03
C LEU A 151 2.82 -3.61 30.00
N PHE A 152 4.03 -3.11 29.76
CA PHE A 152 5.16 -3.37 30.63
C PHE A 152 5.08 -2.54 31.93
N PRO A 153 5.30 -3.16 33.10
CA PRO A 153 5.24 -2.48 34.38
C PRO A 153 6.34 -1.40 34.49
N GLY A 154 5.98 -0.23 35.03
CA GLY A 154 6.89 0.90 35.23
C GLY A 154 6.86 1.98 34.13
N GLN A 155 6.12 1.76 33.04
CA GLN A 155 5.91 2.78 32.00
C GLN A 155 4.83 3.78 32.45
N LYS A 156 5.15 5.08 32.48
CA LYS A 156 4.14 6.14 32.63
C LYS A 156 3.61 6.53 31.25
N PHE A 157 2.46 5.99 30.86
CA PHE A 157 1.79 6.34 29.60
C PHE A 157 0.92 7.59 29.79
N ASP A 158 1.51 8.77 29.60
CA ASP A 158 0.74 9.99 29.42
C ASP A 158 0.22 10.12 27.97
N LYS A 159 -0.66 11.09 27.72
CA LYS A 159 -1.26 11.29 26.39
C LYS A 159 -0.20 11.48 25.29
N ASN A 160 0.87 12.22 25.57
CA ASN A 160 1.90 12.49 24.58
C ASN A 160 2.69 11.21 24.24
N THR A 161 2.98 10.41 25.26
CA THR A 161 3.66 9.11 25.15
C THR A 161 2.79 8.11 24.38
N ALA A 162 1.48 8.10 24.64
CA ALA A 162 0.53 7.28 23.89
C ALA A 162 0.51 7.64 22.39
N PHE A 163 0.46 8.94 22.05
CA PHE A 163 0.53 9.38 20.65
C PHE A 163 1.87 9.05 20.00
N GLY A 164 2.98 9.24 20.72
CA GLY A 164 4.31 8.87 20.24
C GLY A 164 4.43 7.38 19.96
N TRP A 165 3.89 6.54 20.84
CA TRP A 165 3.84 5.09 20.68
C TRP A 165 2.99 4.67 19.46
N LEU A 166 1.79 5.25 19.29
CA LEU A 166 0.96 4.98 18.11
C LEU A 166 1.68 5.38 16.81
N ALA A 167 2.27 6.58 16.79
CA ALA A 167 3.01 7.06 15.63
C ALA A 167 4.21 6.15 15.30
N LEU A 168 4.93 5.67 16.32
CA LEU A 168 6.03 4.72 16.15
C LEU A 168 5.55 3.43 15.48
N ASN A 169 4.40 2.89 15.89
CA ASN A 169 3.82 1.69 15.27
C ASN A 169 3.43 1.92 13.80
N VAL A 170 2.81 3.08 13.49
CA VAL A 170 2.46 3.45 12.10
C VAL A 170 3.72 3.52 11.23
N VAL A 171 4.78 4.19 11.72
CA VAL A 171 6.06 4.28 11.01
C VAL A 171 6.68 2.89 10.85
N TRP A 172 6.63 2.04 11.87
CA TRP A 172 7.17 0.68 11.82
C TRP A 172 6.49 -0.19 10.76
N VAL A 173 5.16 -0.18 10.71
CA VAL A 173 4.37 -0.87 9.69
C VAL A 173 4.66 -0.30 8.30
N GLY A 174 4.83 1.02 8.20
CA GLY A 174 5.25 1.69 6.97
C GLY A 174 6.60 1.20 6.45
N ILE A 175 7.60 1.08 7.33
CA ILE A 175 8.94 0.56 6.99
C ILE A 175 8.85 -0.89 6.51
N ILE A 176 8.15 -1.76 7.23
CA ILE A 176 7.96 -3.17 6.84
C ILE A 176 7.29 -3.26 5.46
N SER A 177 6.24 -2.47 5.25
CA SER A 177 5.51 -2.43 3.97
C SER A 177 6.38 -1.93 2.82
N PHE A 178 7.19 -0.90 3.06
CA PHE A 178 8.10 -0.34 2.06
C PHE A 178 9.21 -1.32 1.66
N ILE A 179 9.85 -1.97 2.64
CA ILE A 179 10.87 -3.00 2.37
C ILE A 179 10.25 -4.18 1.61
N THR A 180 9.07 -4.64 2.05
CA THR A 180 8.33 -5.71 1.35
C THR A 180 8.00 -5.30 -0.09
N TYR A 181 7.60 -4.06 -0.32
CA TYR A 181 7.34 -3.53 -1.66
C TYR A 181 8.59 -3.59 -2.55
N ILE A 182 9.76 -3.16 -2.03
CA ILE A 182 11.04 -3.27 -2.76
C ILE A 182 11.37 -4.73 -3.07
N ALA A 183 11.16 -5.63 -2.12
CA ALA A 183 11.41 -7.06 -2.29
C ALA A 183 10.57 -7.68 -3.43
N PHE A 184 9.34 -7.19 -3.63
CA PHE A 184 8.48 -7.60 -4.75
C PHE A 184 8.90 -7.06 -6.12
N LEU A 185 9.78 -6.05 -6.18
CA LEU A 185 10.34 -5.58 -7.46
C LEU A 185 11.35 -6.56 -8.04
N ILE A 186 11.90 -7.48 -7.23
CA ILE A 186 12.84 -8.49 -7.70
C ILE A 186 12.08 -9.54 -8.54
N PRO A 187 12.40 -9.70 -9.83
CA PRO A 187 11.76 -10.70 -10.67
C PRO A 187 12.04 -12.12 -10.16
N ILE A 188 11.15 -13.07 -10.45
CA ILE A 188 11.29 -14.46 -9.98
C ILE A 188 12.54 -15.09 -10.59
N ILE A 189 13.46 -15.52 -9.74
CA ILE A 189 14.74 -16.11 -10.15
C ILE A 189 14.54 -17.58 -10.46
N ASN A 190 14.95 -18.01 -11.65
CA ASN A 190 14.88 -19.40 -12.12
C ASN A 190 13.47 -20.01 -12.02
N GLY A 191 12.42 -19.20 -12.17
CA GLY A 191 11.04 -19.67 -12.05
C GLY A 191 10.69 -20.26 -10.69
N ASN A 192 11.44 -19.94 -9.62
CA ASN A 192 11.17 -20.43 -8.27
C ASN A 192 11.13 -19.29 -7.23
N PRO A 193 9.94 -18.91 -6.71
CA PRO A 193 9.78 -17.89 -5.68
C PRO A 193 10.61 -18.15 -4.41
N THR A 194 10.91 -19.41 -4.09
CA THR A 194 11.75 -19.76 -2.94
C THR A 194 13.14 -19.13 -3.03
N ASN A 195 13.70 -19.01 -4.23
CA ASN A 195 15.00 -18.36 -4.45
C ASN A 195 14.92 -16.87 -4.11
N ASN A 196 13.80 -16.22 -4.41
CA ASN A 196 13.58 -14.81 -4.06
C ASN A 196 13.49 -14.62 -2.54
N TYR A 197 12.88 -15.56 -1.80
CA TYR A 197 12.84 -15.46 -0.34
C TYR A 197 14.24 -15.58 0.26
N TRP A 198 15.03 -16.56 -0.18
CA TRP A 198 16.42 -16.71 0.30
C TRP A 198 17.29 -15.51 -0.06
N LEU A 199 17.14 -14.97 -1.26
CA LEU A 199 17.85 -13.76 -1.68
C LEU A 199 17.47 -12.58 -0.78
N ASN A 200 16.18 -12.34 -0.55
CA ASN A 200 15.72 -11.24 0.31
C ASN A 200 16.23 -11.40 1.75
N ALA A 201 16.20 -12.63 2.30
CA ALA A 201 16.75 -12.91 3.61
C ALA A 201 18.27 -12.62 3.68
N GLY A 202 19.02 -12.97 2.63
CA GLY A 202 20.44 -12.71 2.50
C GLY A 202 20.77 -11.21 2.38
N ILE A 203 20.05 -10.47 1.54
CA ILE A 203 20.18 -9.00 1.41
C ILE A 203 19.94 -8.36 2.78
N HIS A 204 18.86 -8.74 3.46
CA HIS A 204 18.52 -8.18 4.76
C HIS A 204 19.58 -8.53 5.82
N LEU A 205 20.15 -9.75 5.79
CA LEU A 205 21.25 -10.14 6.66
C LEU A 205 22.49 -9.27 6.45
N ILE A 206 22.87 -9.00 5.20
CA ILE A 206 24.00 -8.13 4.86
C ILE A 206 23.77 -6.72 5.41
N PHE A 207 22.57 -6.16 5.25
CA PHE A 207 22.22 -4.86 5.82
C PHE A 207 22.38 -4.83 7.35
N MET A 208 21.93 -5.87 8.05
CA MET A 208 22.09 -5.94 9.51
C MET A 208 23.55 -6.02 9.94
N ILE A 209 24.36 -6.82 9.23
CA ILE A 209 25.80 -6.92 9.48
C ILE A 209 26.47 -5.56 9.28
N LEU A 210 26.15 -4.85 8.20
CA LEU A 210 26.69 -3.51 7.92
C LEU A 210 26.33 -2.50 9.01
N ILE A 211 25.07 -2.48 9.46
CA ILE A 211 24.64 -1.63 10.58
C ILE A 211 25.44 -1.96 11.84
N GLY A 212 25.60 -3.24 12.16
CA GLY A 212 26.39 -3.68 13.32
C GLY A 212 27.86 -3.23 13.26
N PHE A 213 28.50 -3.27 12.09
CA PHE A 213 29.87 -2.78 11.92
C PHE A 213 29.98 -1.26 12.05
N VAL A 214 29.05 -0.50 11.47
CA VAL A 214 29.04 0.98 11.58
C VAL A 214 28.81 1.41 13.03
N SER A 215 27.91 0.75 13.75
CA SER A 215 27.63 1.04 15.16
C SER A 215 28.83 0.76 16.07
N LYS A 216 29.68 -0.22 15.76
CA LYS A 216 30.92 -0.50 16.51
C LYS A 216 32.00 0.57 16.33
N LYS A 217 32.06 1.26 15.19
CA LYS A 217 33.04 2.32 14.93
C LYS A 217 32.74 3.65 15.66
N LYS A 218 31.52 3.79 16.19
CA LYS A 218 31.09 4.99 16.94
C LYS A 218 31.22 4.84 18.47
N LYS A 219 31.69 3.68 18.94
CA LYS A 219 32.15 3.48 20.32
C LYS A 219 33.66 3.56 20.34
#